data_AF-D3BU77-F1
#
_entry.id   AF-D3BU77-F1
#
_cell.length_a   1.000
_cell.length_b   1.000
_cell.length_c   1.000
_cell.angle_alpha   90.00
_cell.angle_beta   90.00
_cell.angle_gamma   90.00
#
_symmetry.space_group_name_H-M   'P 1'
#
loop_
_entity.id
_entity.type
_entity.pdbx_description
1 polymer ?
#
loop_
_entity_poly.entity_id
_entity_poly.type
_entity_poly.pdbx_seq_one_letter_code
_entity_poly.pdbx_strand_id
1 'polypeptide(L)'
;MSALLLIDVQYDFMKGGSLQVDNAEEILEPINKLRNNRQFDLVVLSKDWHPQDHVSFASNNPGTKLFESIAYHSGTQVMWPDHCVQGTHGSDINSSLHCESTDVIVLKGQNKQIDSYSAFYDNDHKNKTELDDVLKSKNIKEVYVCGLATDYCVSYTALDAVSAGYKTYFLEDASRGVAPDTTQSQIENMKQHNVIISFVSVGLLIGFYLKQKAFEEAQLKVANMAMEDIQVLVPLLDQHQAVVDQLLQQADKTNISIDSSIQSLFVVLCLLLNEELCSYSEARSLSCKSAAQLVGSIKSFDYKKVSHHIYKLLESYYTSDEVTLHPEFTEERLTKFGDVALALFRWADSVYTLLTVRFDDIEDDMDEDDE
;
A
#
# COMPACT_ATOMS: atom_id res chain seq x y z
N MET A 1 15.15 5.24 -8.02
CA MET A 1 14.20 6.37 -8.08
C MET A 1 13.39 6.24 -9.37
N SER A 2 12.08 6.36 -9.26
CA SER A 2 11.12 6.15 -10.34
C SER A 2 10.19 7.36 -10.50
N ALA A 3 9.84 7.69 -11.74
CA ALA A 3 8.85 8.71 -12.05
C ALA A 3 7.64 8.13 -12.78
N LEU A 4 6.47 8.72 -12.55
CA LEU A 4 5.26 8.51 -13.35
C LEU A 4 5.12 9.67 -14.34
N LEU A 5 5.00 9.35 -15.62
CA LEU A 5 4.79 10.29 -16.72
C LEU A 5 3.36 10.14 -17.22
N LEU A 6 2.52 11.14 -16.94
CA LEU A 6 1.13 11.22 -17.37
C LEU A 6 1.05 12.07 -18.63
N ILE A 7 0.88 11.42 -19.76
CA ILE A 7 0.97 12.06 -21.07
C ILE A 7 -0.40 12.58 -21.49
N ASP A 8 -0.51 13.89 -21.64
CA ASP A 8 -1.59 14.60 -22.33
C ASP A 8 -3.01 14.21 -21.87
N VAL A 9 -3.23 14.11 -20.56
CA VAL A 9 -4.54 13.85 -19.96
C VAL A 9 -5.41 15.13 -19.99
N GLN A 10 -5.63 15.67 -21.20
CA GLN A 10 -6.25 16.96 -21.47
C GLN A 10 -7.66 16.82 -22.04
N TYR A 11 -8.49 17.86 -21.89
CA TYR A 11 -9.89 17.84 -22.34
C TYR A 11 -10.06 17.59 -23.84
N ASP A 12 -9.20 18.14 -24.70
CA ASP A 12 -9.36 17.97 -26.16
C ASP A 12 -9.16 16.54 -26.64
N PHE A 13 -8.43 15.71 -25.88
CA PHE A 13 -8.24 14.29 -26.18
C PHE A 13 -9.32 13.38 -25.56
N MET A 14 -10.24 13.95 -24.79
CA MET A 14 -11.31 13.22 -24.11
C MET A 14 -12.68 13.54 -24.73
N LYS A 15 -13.73 12.92 -24.20
CA LYS A 15 -15.09 13.00 -24.70
C LYS A 15 -15.57 14.44 -24.83
N GLY A 16 -15.95 14.81 -26.04
CA GLY A 16 -16.39 16.16 -26.39
C GLY A 16 -15.26 17.15 -26.71
N GLY A 17 -14.00 16.72 -26.61
CA GLY A 17 -12.82 17.44 -27.05
C GLY A 17 -12.69 17.49 -28.57
N SER A 18 -11.88 18.43 -29.08
CA SER A 18 -11.71 18.61 -30.54
C SER A 18 -10.93 17.49 -31.24
N LEU A 19 -10.12 16.73 -30.49
CA LEU A 19 -9.35 15.57 -30.96
C LEU A 19 -9.57 14.36 -30.05
N GLN A 20 -10.85 14.08 -29.77
CA GLN A 20 -11.25 12.98 -28.89
C GLN A 20 -10.62 11.65 -29.30
N VAL A 21 -10.00 10.98 -28.33
CA VAL A 21 -9.55 9.58 -28.41
C VAL A 21 -10.66 8.67 -27.88
N ASP A 22 -10.92 7.57 -28.58
CA ASP A 22 -11.98 6.64 -28.19
C ASP A 22 -11.71 6.01 -26.81
N ASN A 23 -12.72 6.07 -25.94
CA ASN A 23 -12.70 5.56 -24.57
C ASN A 23 -11.60 6.16 -23.68
N ALA A 24 -11.13 7.37 -23.99
CA ALA A 24 -10.07 8.07 -23.25
C ALA A 24 -10.35 8.17 -21.74
N GLU A 25 -11.60 8.28 -21.31
CA GLU A 25 -11.97 8.39 -19.89
C GLU A 25 -11.57 7.16 -19.07
N GLU A 26 -11.48 6.00 -19.69
CA GLU A 26 -11.19 4.73 -19.01
C GLU A 26 -9.77 4.70 -18.39
N ILE A 27 -8.87 5.59 -18.82
CA ILE A 27 -7.52 5.69 -18.24
C ILE A 27 -7.51 6.33 -16.85
N LEU A 28 -8.52 7.13 -16.51
CA LEU A 28 -8.52 7.97 -15.31
C LEU A 28 -8.52 7.13 -14.03
N GLU A 29 -9.33 6.08 -13.99
CA GLU A 29 -9.47 5.23 -12.81
C GLU A 29 -8.19 4.41 -12.52
N PRO A 30 -7.56 3.73 -13.50
CA PRO A 30 -6.27 3.09 -13.32
C PRO A 30 -5.17 4.07 -12.90
N ILE A 31 -5.09 5.25 -13.52
CA ILE A 31 -4.08 6.27 -13.17
C ILE A 31 -4.26 6.75 -11.73
N ASN A 32 -5.49 7.11 -11.34
CA ASN A 32 -5.78 7.58 -9.98
C ASN A 32 -5.51 6.47 -8.94
N LYS A 33 -5.85 5.22 -9.23
CA LYS A 33 -5.50 4.07 -8.38
C LYS A 33 -4.00 3.88 -8.27
N LEU A 34 -3.26 3.98 -9.36
CA LEU A 34 -1.81 3.84 -9.36
C LEU A 34 -1.15 4.90 -8.46
N ARG A 35 -1.58 6.17 -8.59
CA ARG A 35 -1.10 7.27 -7.75
C ARG A 35 -1.35 7.01 -6.27
N ASN A 36 -2.55 6.57 -5.91
CA ASN A 36 -2.91 6.35 -4.51
C ASN A 36 -2.16 5.17 -3.86
N ASN A 37 -1.85 4.14 -4.64
CA ASN A 37 -1.30 2.88 -4.10
C ASN A 37 0.22 2.75 -4.23
N ARG A 38 0.86 3.61 -5.03
CA ARG A 38 2.31 3.57 -5.25
C ARG A 38 2.89 4.97 -5.14
N GLN A 39 3.85 5.12 -4.24
CA GLN A 39 4.66 6.33 -4.16
C GLN A 39 5.68 6.34 -5.30
N PHE A 40 5.67 7.41 -6.10
CA PHE A 40 6.71 7.75 -7.06
C PHE A 40 7.56 8.88 -6.50
N ASP A 41 8.85 8.90 -6.81
CA ASP A 41 9.74 9.99 -6.41
C ASP A 41 9.40 11.31 -7.13
N LEU A 42 8.71 11.21 -8.27
CA LEU A 42 8.30 12.32 -9.10
C LEU A 42 7.09 11.92 -9.97
N VAL A 43 6.12 12.82 -10.11
CA VAL A 43 5.04 12.72 -11.10
C VAL A 43 5.17 13.91 -12.04
N VAL A 44 5.18 13.64 -13.35
CA VAL A 44 5.23 14.66 -14.39
C VAL A 44 4.01 14.51 -15.29
N LEU A 45 3.30 15.61 -15.53
CA LEU A 45 2.24 15.70 -16.52
C LEU A 45 2.77 16.43 -17.75
N SER A 46 2.63 15.84 -18.94
CA SER A 46 2.81 16.61 -20.17
C SER A 46 1.51 17.28 -20.58
N LYS A 47 1.64 18.40 -21.30
CA LYS A 47 0.55 19.05 -22.00
C LYS A 47 0.99 19.38 -23.42
N ASP A 48 0.19 18.98 -24.40
CA ASP A 48 0.18 19.68 -25.68
C ASP A 48 -0.27 21.13 -25.46
N TRP A 49 0.48 22.05 -26.07
CA TRP A 49 0.36 23.48 -25.80
C TRP A 49 0.63 24.30 -27.06
N HIS A 50 -0.23 24.14 -28.06
CA HIS A 50 -0.02 24.63 -29.41
C HIS A 50 -0.48 26.10 -29.60
N PRO A 51 0.32 26.96 -30.25
CA PRO A 51 -0.18 28.25 -30.72
C PRO A 51 -1.31 28.07 -31.73
N GLN A 52 -2.21 29.04 -31.87
CA GLN A 52 -3.35 28.94 -32.81
C GLN A 52 -2.91 28.73 -34.27
N ASP A 53 -1.74 29.26 -34.66
CA ASP A 53 -1.16 29.13 -36.00
C ASP A 53 -0.19 27.94 -36.14
N HIS A 54 -0.33 26.91 -35.29
CA HIS A 54 0.55 25.74 -35.30
C HIS A 54 0.46 24.92 -36.61
N VAL A 55 1.61 24.43 -37.08
CA VAL A 55 1.75 23.73 -38.35
C VAL A 55 1.05 22.38 -38.41
N SER A 56 0.77 21.75 -37.27
CA SER A 56 0.09 20.46 -37.26
C SER A 56 -1.41 20.57 -37.54
N PHE A 57 -1.99 21.79 -37.53
CA PHE A 57 -3.42 21.98 -37.75
C PHE A 57 -3.76 22.06 -39.24
N ALA A 58 -4.75 21.27 -39.68
CA ALA A 58 -5.23 21.29 -41.06
C ALA A 58 -5.79 22.68 -41.46
N SER A 59 -6.36 23.41 -40.50
CA SER A 59 -6.89 24.78 -40.69
C SER A 59 -5.80 25.78 -41.13
N ASN A 60 -4.56 25.56 -40.72
CA ASN A 60 -3.40 26.38 -41.05
C ASN A 60 -2.66 25.91 -42.32
N ASN A 61 -3.09 24.80 -42.93
CA ASN A 61 -2.46 24.19 -44.11
C ASN A 61 -3.49 23.98 -45.24
N PRO A 62 -3.86 25.05 -45.97
CA PRO A 62 -4.85 24.97 -47.04
C PRO A 62 -4.52 23.90 -48.08
N GLY A 63 -5.49 23.04 -48.38
CA GLY A 63 -5.35 21.95 -49.35
C GLY A 63 -5.05 20.59 -48.72
N THR A 64 -4.77 20.53 -47.41
CA THR A 64 -4.67 19.28 -46.65
C THR A 64 -6.02 18.86 -46.05
N LYS A 65 -6.15 17.59 -45.69
CA LYS A 65 -7.32 17.04 -45.00
C LYS A 65 -6.98 16.62 -43.57
N LEU A 66 -7.98 16.60 -42.70
CA LEU A 66 -7.84 16.02 -41.37
C LEU A 66 -7.36 14.56 -41.48
N PHE A 67 -6.42 14.23 -40.61
CA PHE A 67 -5.72 12.95 -40.48
C PHE A 67 -4.86 12.55 -41.68
N GLU A 68 -4.65 13.45 -42.64
CA GLU A 68 -3.72 13.24 -43.75
C GLU A 68 -2.28 13.34 -43.26
N SER A 69 -1.42 12.40 -43.66
CA SER A 69 0.02 12.49 -43.47
C SER A 69 0.68 13.15 -44.68
N ILE A 70 1.35 14.28 -44.47
CA ILE A 70 2.11 14.97 -45.52
C ILE A 70 3.62 14.88 -45.26
N ALA A 71 4.43 14.97 -46.31
CA ALA A 71 5.86 15.16 -46.13
C ALA A 71 6.13 16.57 -45.59
N TYR A 72 6.88 16.67 -44.49
CA TYR A 72 7.20 17.94 -43.85
C TYR A 72 8.60 17.88 -43.24
N HIS A 73 9.46 18.87 -43.58
CA HIS A 73 10.89 18.82 -43.28
C HIS A 73 11.55 17.49 -43.70
N SER A 74 12.21 16.81 -42.77
CA SER A 74 12.86 15.50 -42.99
C SER A 74 11.95 14.31 -42.70
N GLY A 75 10.69 14.54 -42.31
CA GLY A 75 9.77 13.50 -41.90
C GLY A 75 8.35 13.69 -42.45
N THR A 76 7.38 13.29 -41.65
CA THR A 76 5.95 13.34 -41.97
C THR A 76 5.19 14.08 -40.89
N GLN A 77 4.22 14.91 -41.27
CA GLN A 77 3.30 15.58 -40.35
C GLN A 77 1.89 15.07 -40.60
N VAL A 78 1.23 14.58 -39.54
CA VAL A 78 -0.21 14.29 -39.57
C VAL A 78 -0.97 15.60 -39.35
N MET A 79 -1.98 15.84 -40.18
CA MET A 79 -2.81 17.05 -40.08
C MET A 79 -3.96 16.82 -39.11
N TRP A 80 -3.96 17.54 -37.99
CA TRP A 80 -4.93 17.40 -36.92
C TRP A 80 -6.01 18.49 -36.98
N PRO A 81 -7.19 18.28 -36.35
CA PRO A 81 -8.06 19.40 -36.00
C PRO A 81 -7.32 20.33 -35.03
N ASP A 82 -7.75 21.59 -34.94
CA ASP A 82 -7.24 22.51 -33.92
C ASP A 82 -7.54 21.93 -32.52
N HIS A 83 -6.49 21.70 -31.74
CA HIS A 83 -6.59 21.07 -30.42
C HIS A 83 -5.51 21.61 -29.49
N CYS A 84 -5.75 21.52 -28.18
CA CYS A 84 -4.83 21.91 -27.12
C CYS A 84 -4.22 23.31 -27.34
N VAL A 85 -5.02 24.23 -27.89
CA VAL A 85 -4.58 25.59 -28.16
C VAL A 85 -4.32 26.32 -26.86
N GLN A 86 -3.20 27.03 -26.77
CA GLN A 86 -2.74 27.69 -25.55
C GLN A 86 -3.83 28.55 -24.88
N GLY A 87 -4.10 28.27 -23.61
CA GLY A 87 -5.04 29.04 -22.78
C GLY A 87 -6.52 28.72 -23.03
N THR A 88 -6.82 27.73 -23.87
CA THR A 88 -8.20 27.26 -24.07
C THR A 88 -8.54 26.14 -23.09
N HIS A 89 -9.84 25.93 -22.84
CA HIS A 89 -10.29 24.83 -21.98
C HIS A 89 -9.84 23.46 -22.48
N GLY A 90 -9.81 23.25 -23.80
CA GLY A 90 -9.37 22.00 -24.41
C GLY A 90 -7.92 21.64 -24.05
N SER A 91 -7.09 22.65 -23.80
CA SER A 91 -5.70 22.50 -23.38
C SER A 91 -5.52 22.29 -21.87
N ASP A 92 -6.56 22.34 -21.05
CA ASP A 92 -6.46 22.07 -19.61
C ASP A 92 -6.39 20.57 -19.31
N ILE A 93 -5.73 20.22 -18.20
CA ILE A 93 -5.75 18.85 -17.67
C ILE A 93 -7.17 18.53 -17.20
N ASN A 94 -7.64 17.32 -17.50
CA ASN A 94 -8.98 16.89 -17.09
C ASN A 94 -9.11 16.89 -15.56
N SER A 95 -10.14 17.54 -15.03
CA SER A 95 -10.38 17.68 -13.59
C SER A 95 -10.59 16.36 -12.83
N SER A 96 -10.93 15.28 -13.53
CA SER A 96 -11.10 13.94 -12.93
C SER A 96 -9.76 13.24 -12.68
N LEU A 97 -8.65 13.76 -13.21
CA LEU A 97 -7.31 13.31 -12.85
C LEU A 97 -6.94 13.89 -11.48
N HIS A 98 -6.65 13.03 -10.51
CA HIS A 98 -6.16 13.47 -9.21
C HIS A 98 -4.76 14.06 -9.39
N CYS A 99 -4.63 15.37 -9.17
CA CYS A 99 -3.37 16.09 -9.26
C CYS A 99 -2.95 16.60 -7.88
N GLU A 100 -1.63 16.65 -7.65
CA GLU A 100 -1.04 17.17 -6.43
C GLU A 100 -0.22 18.43 -6.71
N SER A 101 -0.08 19.29 -5.70
CA SER A 101 0.72 20.53 -5.83
C SER A 101 2.21 20.29 -6.11
N THR A 102 2.69 19.06 -5.89
CA THR A 102 4.06 18.62 -6.15
C THR A 102 4.30 18.12 -7.57
N ASP A 103 3.23 17.95 -8.35
CA ASP A 103 3.33 17.48 -9.73
C ASP A 103 4.03 18.53 -10.60
N VAL A 104 4.89 18.06 -11.51
CA VAL A 104 5.59 18.93 -12.46
C VAL A 104 4.84 18.91 -13.80
N ILE A 105 4.62 20.07 -14.39
CA ILE A 105 4.01 20.19 -15.72
C ILE A 105 5.11 20.49 -16.74
N VAL A 106 5.16 19.71 -17.83
CA VAL A 106 6.02 19.95 -18.99
C VAL A 106 5.15 20.26 -20.20
N LEU A 107 5.42 21.38 -20.86
CA LEU A 107 4.70 21.79 -22.06
C LEU A 107 5.45 21.34 -23.32
N LYS A 108 4.73 20.86 -24.33
CA LYS A 108 5.26 20.47 -25.64
C LYS A 108 4.42 21.08 -26.77
N GLY A 109 4.95 21.06 -27.99
CA GLY A 109 4.23 21.55 -29.18
C GLY A 109 4.12 23.09 -29.29
N GLN A 110 4.93 23.84 -28.53
CA GLN A 110 4.86 25.32 -28.52
C GLN A 110 5.43 25.98 -29.77
N ASN A 111 6.29 25.27 -30.52
CA ASN A 111 6.93 25.83 -31.71
C ASN A 111 5.95 25.73 -32.88
N LYS A 112 5.47 26.88 -33.37
CA LYS A 112 4.51 26.91 -34.49
C LYS A 112 4.96 26.21 -35.77
N GLN A 113 6.25 25.95 -35.97
CA GLN A 113 6.80 25.33 -37.20
C GLN A 113 7.18 23.87 -37.03
N ILE A 114 7.15 23.32 -35.81
CA ILE A 114 7.59 21.94 -35.54
C ILE A 114 6.72 21.35 -34.44
N ASP A 115 6.06 20.25 -34.77
CA ASP A 115 5.23 19.49 -33.84
C ASP A 115 6.09 18.65 -32.86
N SER A 116 5.50 18.21 -31.75
CA SER A 116 6.22 17.53 -30.67
C SER A 116 5.33 16.49 -30.00
N TYR A 117 5.33 15.26 -30.51
CA TYR A 117 4.62 14.17 -29.87
C TYR A 117 5.31 13.73 -28.58
N SER A 118 6.63 13.54 -28.64
CA SER A 118 7.41 13.18 -27.46
C SER A 118 7.42 14.32 -26.45
N ALA A 119 7.29 13.97 -25.17
CA ALA A 119 7.53 14.88 -24.08
C ALA A 119 9.03 15.14 -23.83
N PHE A 120 9.95 14.51 -24.57
CA PHE A 120 11.41 14.74 -24.49
C PHE A 120 11.93 15.69 -25.58
N TYR A 121 11.51 15.49 -26.83
CA TYR A 121 12.00 16.22 -27.99
C TYR A 121 10.87 16.56 -28.97
N ASP A 122 11.09 17.59 -29.79
CA ASP A 122 10.25 17.82 -30.96
C ASP A 122 10.42 16.70 -32.01
N ASN A 123 9.49 16.63 -32.98
CA ASN A 123 9.45 15.55 -33.98
C ASN A 123 10.69 15.53 -34.92
N ASP A 124 11.42 16.64 -34.98
CA ASP A 124 12.69 16.76 -35.73
C ASP A 124 13.92 16.38 -34.87
N HIS A 125 13.74 16.08 -33.58
CA HIS A 125 14.78 15.86 -32.57
C HIS A 125 15.84 16.98 -32.52
N LYS A 126 15.41 18.23 -32.78
CA LYS A 126 16.27 19.43 -32.77
C LYS A 126 16.16 20.21 -31.48
N ASN A 127 14.98 20.22 -30.86
CA ASN A 127 14.73 20.94 -29.62
C ASN A 127 14.30 19.96 -28.53
N LYS A 128 14.92 20.09 -27.35
CA LYS A 128 14.51 19.36 -26.15
C LYS A 128 13.43 20.13 -25.39
N THR A 129 12.55 19.41 -24.72
CA THR A 129 11.72 19.95 -23.63
C THR A 129 12.52 19.99 -22.32
N GLU A 130 11.87 20.36 -21.22
CA GLU A 130 12.46 20.34 -19.88
C GLU A 130 12.43 18.95 -19.21
N LEU A 131 11.72 17.95 -19.78
CA LEU A 131 11.45 16.68 -19.11
C LEU A 131 12.73 15.95 -18.67
N ASP A 132 13.72 15.82 -19.56
CA ASP A 132 14.95 15.11 -19.25
C ASP A 132 15.76 15.80 -18.14
N ASP A 133 15.78 17.13 -18.14
CA ASP A 133 16.47 17.92 -17.11
C ASP A 133 15.77 17.76 -15.75
N VAL A 134 14.42 17.76 -15.73
CA VAL A 134 13.61 17.50 -14.54
C VAL A 134 13.89 16.11 -13.99
N LEU A 135 13.86 15.07 -14.82
CA LEU A 135 14.11 13.68 -14.42
C LEU A 135 15.54 13.50 -13.87
N LYS A 136 16.55 14.09 -14.53
CA LYS A 136 17.94 14.06 -14.08
C LYS A 136 18.13 14.78 -12.75
N SER A 137 17.46 15.91 -12.53
CA SER A 137 17.54 16.66 -11.27
C SER A 137 17.07 15.85 -10.05
N LYS A 138 16.18 14.87 -10.28
CA LYS A 138 15.66 13.95 -9.26
C LYS A 138 16.32 12.57 -9.29
N ASN A 139 17.43 12.41 -10.02
CA ASN A 139 18.16 11.14 -10.17
C ASN A 139 17.26 9.96 -10.60
N ILE A 140 16.21 10.23 -11.39
CA ILE A 140 15.31 9.19 -11.87
C ILE A 140 16.07 8.19 -12.75
N LYS A 141 15.76 6.90 -12.60
CA LYS A 141 16.34 5.80 -13.38
C LYS A 141 15.29 4.96 -14.09
N GLU A 142 14.07 4.94 -13.56
CA GLU A 142 12.95 4.20 -14.12
C GLU A 142 11.79 5.17 -14.38
N VAL A 143 11.13 5.04 -15.52
CA VAL A 143 9.94 5.83 -15.84
C VAL A 143 8.78 4.92 -16.20
N TYR A 144 7.59 5.29 -15.72
CA TYR A 144 6.33 4.64 -16.00
C TYR A 144 5.50 5.61 -16.84
N VAL A 145 5.18 5.23 -18.08
CA VAL A 145 4.54 6.10 -19.06
C VAL A 145 3.13 5.61 -19.33
N CYS A 146 2.16 6.51 -19.23
CA CYS A 146 0.77 6.25 -19.58
C CYS A 146 0.06 7.54 -19.98
N GLY A 147 -1.18 7.44 -20.49
CA GLY A 147 -1.95 8.59 -20.92
C GLY A 147 -2.44 8.47 -22.36
N LEU A 148 -2.40 9.58 -23.09
CA LEU A 148 -2.95 9.70 -24.44
C LEU A 148 -1.93 10.33 -25.41
N ALA A 149 -1.89 9.97 -26.69
CA ALA A 149 -2.41 8.72 -27.25
C ALA A 149 -1.29 7.66 -27.33
N THR A 150 -1.63 6.38 -27.09
CA THR A 150 -0.69 5.24 -27.14
C THR A 150 0.18 5.24 -28.41
N ASP A 151 -0.44 5.45 -29.56
CA ASP A 151 0.17 5.42 -30.88
C ASP A 151 0.90 6.71 -31.31
N TYR A 152 0.88 7.73 -30.46
CA TYR A 152 1.59 9.01 -30.69
C TYR A 152 2.36 9.41 -29.44
N CYS A 153 1.88 10.38 -28.68
CA CYS A 153 2.64 11.03 -27.61
C CYS A 153 3.19 10.04 -26.58
N VAL A 154 2.42 9.01 -26.22
CA VAL A 154 2.86 7.99 -25.25
C VAL A 154 4.00 7.13 -25.81
N SER A 155 3.84 6.57 -27.02
CA SER A 155 4.90 5.73 -27.61
C SER A 155 6.16 6.52 -27.94
N TYR A 156 6.04 7.72 -28.50
CA TYR A 156 7.18 8.60 -28.78
C TYR A 156 7.92 8.94 -27.49
N THR A 157 7.19 9.30 -26.42
CA THR A 157 7.80 9.57 -25.10
C THR A 157 8.49 8.34 -24.53
N ALA A 158 7.88 7.15 -24.62
CA ALA A 158 8.46 5.91 -24.12
C ALA A 158 9.76 5.52 -24.86
N LEU A 159 9.77 5.66 -26.19
CA LEU A 159 10.93 5.38 -27.04
C LEU A 159 12.08 6.37 -26.78
N ASP A 160 11.76 7.65 -26.61
CA ASP A 160 12.76 8.66 -26.24
C ASP A 160 13.30 8.44 -24.82
N ALA A 161 12.46 8.00 -23.89
CA ALA A 161 12.92 7.65 -22.55
C ALA A 161 13.95 6.52 -22.58
N VAL A 162 13.72 5.48 -23.39
CA VAL A 162 14.72 4.41 -23.58
C VAL A 162 16.00 4.98 -24.20
N SER A 163 15.87 5.80 -25.24
CA SER A 163 17.02 6.42 -25.93
C SER A 163 17.84 7.33 -25.00
N ALA A 164 17.18 7.99 -24.04
CA ALA A 164 17.80 8.79 -22.99
C ALA A 164 18.39 7.96 -21.83
N GLY A 165 18.22 6.63 -21.85
CA GLY A 165 18.84 5.69 -20.90
C GLY A 165 17.98 5.38 -19.66
N TYR A 166 16.69 5.71 -19.67
CA TYR A 166 15.77 5.32 -18.61
C TYR A 166 15.28 3.89 -18.84
N LYS A 167 15.08 3.16 -17.75
CA LYS A 167 14.33 1.90 -17.80
C LYS A 167 12.84 2.24 -17.89
N THR A 168 12.25 1.95 -19.04
CA THR A 168 10.92 2.45 -19.39
C THR A 168 9.87 1.35 -19.28
N TYR A 169 8.78 1.66 -18.59
CA TYR A 169 7.58 0.86 -18.50
C TYR A 169 6.43 1.58 -19.18
N PHE A 170 5.72 0.92 -20.09
CA PHE A 170 4.45 1.41 -20.63
C PHE A 170 3.29 0.72 -19.91
N LEU A 171 2.34 1.51 -19.39
CA LEU A 171 1.16 0.99 -18.69
C LEU A 171 -0.04 0.97 -19.64
N GLU A 172 -0.34 -0.22 -20.15
CA GLU A 172 -1.30 -0.42 -21.24
C GLU A 172 -2.75 -0.17 -20.80
N ASP A 173 -3.15 -0.68 -19.63
CA ASP A 173 -4.50 -0.46 -19.07
C ASP A 173 -4.77 0.99 -18.66
N ALA A 174 -3.72 1.79 -18.48
CA ALA A 174 -3.77 3.22 -18.19
C ALA A 174 -3.55 4.11 -19.43
N SER A 175 -3.69 3.57 -20.65
CA SER A 175 -3.49 4.32 -21.89
C SER A 175 -4.56 3.99 -22.96
N ARG A 176 -4.85 4.92 -23.87
CA ARG A 176 -5.70 4.68 -25.06
C ARG A 176 -5.06 5.31 -26.29
N GLY A 177 -5.22 4.70 -27.45
CA GLY A 177 -4.68 5.19 -28.72
C GLY A 177 -5.75 5.67 -29.68
N VAL A 178 -5.35 6.43 -30.70
CA VAL A 178 -6.24 7.07 -31.68
C VAL A 178 -6.94 6.02 -32.54
N ALA A 179 -6.20 5.03 -33.05
CA ALA A 179 -6.78 3.94 -33.84
C ALA A 179 -6.21 2.58 -33.42
N PRO A 180 -7.01 1.49 -33.47
CA PRO A 180 -6.58 0.17 -33.02
C PRO A 180 -5.32 -0.35 -33.74
N ASP A 181 -5.25 -0.21 -35.07
CA ASP A 181 -4.15 -0.75 -35.87
C ASP A 181 -2.81 -0.03 -35.58
N THR A 182 -2.85 1.31 -35.48
CA THR A 182 -1.68 2.13 -35.13
C THR A 182 -1.26 1.91 -33.67
N THR A 183 -2.23 1.73 -32.77
CA THR A 183 -1.98 1.38 -31.36
C THR A 183 -1.24 0.08 -31.24
N GLN A 184 -1.74 -0.99 -31.88
CA GLN A 184 -1.10 -2.30 -31.84
C GLN A 184 0.31 -2.25 -32.44
N SER A 185 0.47 -1.58 -33.58
CA SER A 185 1.77 -1.41 -34.24
C SER A 185 2.78 -0.68 -33.35
N GLN A 186 2.36 0.36 -32.63
CA GLN A 186 3.26 1.11 -31.74
C GLN A 186 3.57 0.37 -30.45
N ILE A 187 2.65 -0.45 -29.91
CA ILE A 187 2.95 -1.34 -28.78
C ILE A 187 4.03 -2.36 -29.18
N GLU A 188 3.95 -2.92 -30.38
CA GLU A 188 4.98 -3.84 -30.90
C GLU A 188 6.32 -3.13 -31.11
N ASN A 189 6.30 -1.91 -31.66
CA ASN A 189 7.49 -1.07 -31.81
C ASN A 189 8.16 -0.77 -30.46
N MET A 190 7.37 -0.39 -29.44
CA MET A 190 7.85 -0.18 -28.07
C MET A 190 8.52 -1.45 -27.50
N LYS A 191 7.89 -2.62 -27.65
CA LYS A 191 8.47 -3.91 -27.21
C LYS A 191 9.83 -4.19 -27.88
N GLN A 192 9.94 -3.95 -29.19
CA GLN A 192 11.17 -4.15 -29.94
C GLN A 192 12.31 -3.23 -29.49
N HIS A 193 11.96 -2.06 -28.95
CA HIS A 193 12.91 -1.07 -28.43
C HIS A 193 13.03 -1.11 -26.91
N ASN A 194 12.83 -2.28 -26.29
CA ASN A 194 13.05 -2.54 -24.85
C ASN A 194 12.17 -1.73 -23.88
N VAL A 195 11.02 -1.22 -24.34
CA VAL A 195 9.98 -0.74 -23.42
C VAL A 195 9.28 -1.96 -22.82
N ILE A 196 9.20 -2.00 -21.49
CA ILE A 196 8.56 -3.09 -20.76
C ILE A 196 7.05 -2.80 -20.70
N ILE A 197 6.24 -3.69 -21.28
CA ILE A 197 4.79 -3.57 -21.19
C ILE A 197 4.33 -4.10 -19.83
N SER A 198 3.54 -3.29 -19.13
CA SER A 198 3.04 -3.56 -17.80
C SER A 198 1.58 -3.11 -17.70
N PHE A 199 0.92 -3.54 -16.63
CA PHE A 199 -0.45 -3.18 -16.30
C PHE A 199 -0.50 -2.68 -14.86
N VAL A 200 -1.31 -1.65 -14.58
CA VAL A 200 -1.58 -1.18 -13.21
C VAL A 200 -2.14 -2.32 -12.37
N SER A 201 -3.09 -3.08 -12.94
CA SER A 201 -3.72 -4.24 -12.30
C SER A 201 -2.72 -5.29 -11.81
N VAL A 202 -1.67 -5.60 -12.59
CA VAL A 202 -0.63 -6.56 -12.18
C VAL A 202 0.28 -6.00 -11.06
N GLY A 203 0.58 -4.69 -11.10
CA GLY A 203 1.36 -4.03 -10.05
C GLY A 203 0.66 -4.04 -8.69
N LEU A 204 -0.67 -3.84 -8.67
CA LEU A 204 -1.48 -3.91 -7.46
C LEU A 204 -1.55 -5.32 -6.87
N LEU A 205 -1.73 -6.34 -7.70
CA LEU A 205 -1.77 -7.75 -7.26
C LEU A 205 -0.47 -8.19 -6.59
N ILE A 206 0.68 -7.80 -7.13
CA ILE A 206 1.98 -8.09 -6.52
C ILE A 206 2.13 -7.32 -5.20
N GLY A 207 1.70 -6.06 -5.14
CA GLY A 207 1.72 -5.25 -3.93
C GLY A 207 0.88 -5.85 -2.80
N PHE A 208 -0.32 -6.33 -3.13
CA PHE A 208 -1.20 -7.03 -2.19
C PHE A 208 -0.55 -8.32 -1.68
N TYR A 209 -0.06 -9.17 -2.60
CA TYR A 209 0.61 -10.43 -2.24
C TYR A 209 1.82 -10.22 -1.32
N LEU A 210 2.64 -9.21 -1.59
CA LEU A 210 3.81 -8.90 -0.76
C LEU A 210 3.43 -8.37 0.63
N LYS A 211 2.37 -7.56 0.73
CA LYS A 211 1.85 -7.10 2.03
C LYS A 211 1.28 -8.25 2.86
N GLN A 212 0.46 -9.09 2.24
CA GLN A 212 -0.11 -10.28 2.88
C GLN A 212 0.99 -11.20 3.40
N LYS A 213 1.98 -11.51 2.56
CA LYS A 213 3.12 -12.35 2.97
C LYS A 213 3.94 -11.73 4.10
N ALA A 214 4.17 -10.41 4.07
CA ALA A 214 4.90 -9.73 5.14
C ALA A 214 4.13 -9.74 6.47
N PHE A 215 2.80 -9.64 6.42
CA PHE A 215 1.92 -9.75 7.57
C PHE A 215 1.94 -11.17 8.17
N GLU A 216 1.78 -12.20 7.33
CA GLU A 216 1.89 -13.61 7.74
C GLU A 216 3.26 -13.93 8.37
N GLU A 217 4.35 -13.43 7.78
CA GLU A 217 5.70 -13.60 8.33
C GLU A 217 5.87 -12.91 9.69
N ALA A 218 5.26 -11.74 9.88
CA ALA A 218 5.27 -11.02 11.16
C ALA A 218 4.48 -11.76 12.24
N GLN A 219 3.26 -12.21 11.92
CA GLN A 219 2.42 -13.04 12.80
C GLN A 219 3.15 -14.31 13.24
N LEU A 220 3.79 -15.02 12.29
CA LEU A 220 4.55 -16.24 12.59
C LEU A 220 5.75 -15.95 13.52
N LYS A 221 6.46 -14.84 13.31
CA LYS A 221 7.59 -14.46 14.15
C LYS A 221 7.15 -14.14 15.58
N VAL A 222 6.07 -13.39 15.73
CA VAL A 222 5.47 -13.05 17.02
C VAL A 222 5.03 -14.34 17.75
N ALA A 223 4.36 -15.25 17.05
CA ALA A 223 3.95 -16.54 17.60
C ALA A 223 5.14 -17.39 18.06
N ASN A 224 6.23 -17.45 17.28
CA ASN A 224 7.44 -18.19 17.66
C ASN A 224 8.10 -17.61 18.92
N MET A 225 8.20 -16.28 19.02
CA MET A 225 8.75 -15.62 20.20
C MET A 225 7.92 -15.94 21.45
N ALA A 226 6.59 -15.83 21.35
CA ALA A 226 5.69 -16.19 22.44
C ALA A 226 5.81 -17.67 22.86
N MET A 227 5.99 -18.57 21.89
CA MET A 227 6.20 -20.00 22.16
C MET A 227 7.54 -20.29 22.86
N GLU A 228 8.60 -19.54 22.56
CA GLU A 228 9.89 -19.65 23.26
C GLU A 228 9.75 -19.25 24.74
N ASP A 229 9.08 -18.14 25.03
CA ASP A 229 8.82 -17.69 26.40
C ASP A 229 8.02 -18.72 27.21
N ILE A 230 7.06 -19.41 26.57
CA ILE A 230 6.29 -20.51 27.18
C ILE A 230 7.21 -21.68 27.59
N GLN A 231 8.19 -22.02 26.77
CA GLN A 231 9.11 -23.13 27.04
C GLN A 231 10.09 -22.84 28.18
N VAL A 232 10.42 -21.56 28.41
CA VAL A 232 11.35 -21.14 29.47
C VAL A 232 10.68 -21.09 30.86
N LEU A 233 9.37 -20.85 30.92
CA LEU A 233 8.67 -20.66 32.20
C LEU A 233 8.66 -21.92 33.07
N VAL A 234 8.30 -23.09 32.53
CA VAL A 234 8.10 -24.31 33.33
C VAL A 234 9.37 -24.71 34.12
N PRO A 235 10.57 -24.76 33.51
CA PRO A 235 11.81 -25.02 34.25
C PRO A 235 12.10 -23.98 35.35
N LEU A 236 11.81 -22.71 35.10
CA LEU A 236 11.98 -21.64 36.09
C LEU A 236 11.06 -21.88 37.30
N LEU A 237 9.77 -22.14 37.07
CA LEU A 237 8.82 -22.36 38.16
C LEU A 237 9.12 -23.65 38.95
N ASP A 238 9.57 -24.71 38.27
CA ASP A 238 9.99 -25.95 38.93
C ASP A 238 11.17 -25.72 39.89
N GLN A 239 12.12 -24.83 39.53
CA GLN A 239 13.25 -24.46 40.39
C GLN A 239 12.86 -23.51 41.53
N HIS A 240 11.75 -22.78 41.39
CA HIS A 240 11.33 -21.72 42.30
C HIS A 240 9.96 -21.96 42.97
N GLN A 241 9.53 -23.21 43.14
CA GLN A 241 8.21 -23.54 43.74
C GLN A 241 7.96 -22.87 45.11
N ALA A 242 8.99 -22.76 45.96
CA ALA A 242 8.85 -22.07 47.25
C ALA A 242 8.53 -20.57 47.11
N VAL A 243 9.01 -19.92 46.05
CA VAL A 243 8.70 -18.50 45.75
C VAL A 243 7.26 -18.39 45.22
N VAL A 244 6.82 -19.34 44.39
CA VAL A 244 5.43 -19.40 43.92
C VAL A 244 4.46 -19.57 45.10
N ASP A 245 4.77 -20.45 46.06
CA ASP A 245 3.96 -20.61 47.28
C ASP A 245 3.94 -19.33 48.14
N GLN A 246 5.04 -18.57 48.18
CA GLN A 246 5.08 -17.27 48.85
C GLN A 246 4.19 -16.22 48.16
N LEU A 247 4.18 -16.18 46.83
CA LEU A 247 3.30 -15.30 46.05
C LEU A 247 1.83 -15.63 46.31
N LEU A 248 1.47 -16.92 46.34
CA LEU A 248 0.11 -17.36 46.69
C LEU A 248 -0.28 -16.92 48.11
N GLN A 249 0.61 -17.10 49.09
CA GLN A 249 0.38 -16.63 50.46
C GLN A 249 0.30 -15.11 50.58
N GLN A 250 1.00 -14.37 49.72
CA GLN A 250 0.94 -12.91 49.66
C GLN A 250 -0.41 -12.45 49.11
N ALA A 251 -0.92 -13.11 48.06
CA ALA A 251 -2.24 -12.88 47.49
C ALA A 251 -3.40 -13.28 48.44
N ASP A 252 -3.15 -14.20 49.39
CA ASP A 252 -4.11 -14.55 50.46
C ASP A 252 -4.24 -13.44 51.53
N LYS A 253 -3.24 -12.56 51.67
CA LYS A 253 -3.12 -11.57 52.76
C LYS A 253 -3.54 -10.15 52.40
N THR A 254 -3.90 -9.89 51.15
CA THR A 254 -4.27 -8.56 50.65
C THR A 254 -5.57 -8.06 51.30
N ASN A 255 -5.43 -7.43 52.48
CA ASN A 255 -6.49 -6.76 53.23
C ASN A 255 -6.77 -5.38 52.63
N ILE A 256 -7.75 -5.25 51.72
CA ILE A 256 -8.57 -4.05 51.34
C ILE A 256 -7.81 -2.72 51.03
N SER A 257 -6.48 -2.66 51.14
CA SER A 257 -5.64 -1.54 50.77
C SER A 257 -4.28 -2.13 50.37
N ILE A 258 -3.87 -1.84 49.12
CA ILE A 258 -2.54 -2.04 48.51
C ILE A 258 -2.45 -3.26 47.55
N ASP A 259 -2.54 -2.96 46.24
CA ASP A 259 -2.14 -3.71 45.03
C ASP A 259 -2.72 -5.14 44.82
N SER A 260 -3.91 -5.21 44.24
CA SER A 260 -4.62 -6.42 43.80
C SER A 260 -4.04 -7.07 42.53
N SER A 261 -2.99 -6.49 41.91
CA SER A 261 -2.39 -7.02 40.68
C SER A 261 -1.94 -8.48 40.81
N ILE A 262 -1.45 -8.89 41.98
CA ILE A 262 -1.07 -10.29 42.23
C ILE A 262 -2.27 -11.24 42.28
N GLN A 263 -3.44 -10.77 42.76
CA GLN A 263 -4.68 -11.54 42.69
C GLN A 263 -5.18 -11.62 41.26
N SER A 264 -5.11 -10.51 40.51
CA SER A 264 -5.45 -10.47 39.08
C SER A 264 -4.58 -11.42 38.27
N LEU A 265 -3.28 -11.50 38.55
CA LEU A 265 -2.39 -12.48 37.92
C LEU A 265 -2.91 -13.90 38.09
N PHE A 266 -3.27 -14.31 39.31
CA PHE A 266 -3.78 -15.67 39.54
C PHE A 266 -5.17 -15.90 38.93
N VAL A 267 -6.01 -14.88 38.84
CA VAL A 267 -7.29 -14.98 38.13
C VAL A 267 -7.07 -15.15 36.62
N VAL A 268 -6.20 -14.36 36.01
CA VAL A 268 -5.85 -14.46 34.57
C VAL A 268 -5.24 -15.82 34.26
N LEU A 269 -4.30 -16.29 35.09
CA LEU A 269 -3.73 -17.63 34.95
C LEU A 269 -4.81 -18.70 35.07
N CYS A 270 -5.74 -18.58 36.03
CA CYS A 270 -6.82 -19.55 36.19
C CYS A 270 -7.80 -19.54 35.03
N LEU A 271 -8.13 -18.35 34.50
CA LEU A 271 -8.96 -18.16 33.31
C LEU A 271 -8.31 -18.85 32.09
N LEU A 272 -7.01 -18.66 31.88
CA LEU A 272 -6.26 -19.34 30.82
C LEU A 272 -6.24 -20.86 31.00
N LEU A 273 -5.99 -21.33 32.22
CA LEU A 273 -5.76 -22.75 32.48
C LEU A 273 -7.05 -23.58 32.56
N ASN A 274 -8.18 -22.96 32.91
CA ASN A 274 -9.46 -23.66 33.12
C ASN A 274 -10.56 -23.20 32.15
N GLU A 275 -10.30 -22.18 31.32
CA GLU A 275 -11.28 -21.62 30.40
C GLU A 275 -12.59 -21.16 31.09
N GLU A 276 -12.47 -20.67 32.32
CA GLU A 276 -13.59 -20.19 33.12
C GLU A 276 -13.23 -18.91 33.87
N LEU A 277 -14.11 -17.91 33.79
CA LEU A 277 -14.00 -16.72 34.61
C LEU A 277 -14.31 -17.06 36.06
N CYS A 278 -13.43 -16.68 36.97
CA CYS A 278 -13.58 -16.98 38.39
C CYS A 278 -13.09 -15.84 39.28
N SER A 279 -13.54 -15.84 40.53
CA SER A 279 -12.98 -15.01 41.60
C SER A 279 -11.59 -15.52 42.02
N TYR A 280 -10.80 -14.66 42.69
CA TYR A 280 -9.53 -15.10 43.28
C TYR A 280 -9.71 -16.28 44.24
N SER A 281 -10.76 -16.30 45.07
CA SER A 281 -11.02 -17.42 46.00
C SER A 281 -11.23 -18.75 45.27
N GLU A 282 -11.89 -18.71 44.11
CA GLU A 282 -12.09 -19.89 43.26
C GLU A 282 -10.78 -20.28 42.59
N ALA A 283 -10.05 -19.33 41.99
CA ALA A 283 -8.72 -19.56 41.42
C ALA A 283 -7.77 -20.24 42.42
N ARG A 284 -7.79 -19.77 43.69
CA ARG A 284 -7.02 -20.30 44.81
C ARG A 284 -7.40 -21.74 45.18
N SER A 285 -8.64 -22.15 44.94
CA SER A 285 -9.12 -23.52 45.17
C SER A 285 -8.86 -24.46 43.98
N LEU A 286 -8.66 -23.89 42.79
CA LEU A 286 -8.41 -24.57 41.52
C LEU A 286 -6.90 -24.62 41.23
N SER A 287 -6.46 -24.19 40.05
CA SER A 287 -5.06 -24.26 39.60
C SER A 287 -4.07 -23.55 40.52
N CYS A 288 -4.50 -22.56 41.30
CA CYS A 288 -3.63 -21.78 42.19
C CYS A 288 -3.63 -22.30 43.66
N LYS A 289 -3.93 -23.58 43.90
CA LYS A 289 -3.93 -24.18 45.25
C LYS A 289 -2.54 -24.34 45.86
N SER A 290 -1.54 -24.59 45.04
CA SER A 290 -0.13 -24.73 45.45
C SER A 290 0.77 -24.50 44.23
N ALA A 291 2.04 -24.22 44.46
CA ALA A 291 3.03 -24.13 43.39
C ALA A 291 3.02 -25.39 42.50
N ALA A 292 3.01 -26.59 43.08
CA ALA A 292 3.01 -27.83 42.33
C ALA A 292 1.77 -27.98 41.43
N GLN A 293 0.59 -27.55 41.89
CA GLN A 293 -0.62 -27.61 41.09
C GLN A 293 -0.60 -26.58 39.95
N LEU A 294 -0.17 -25.34 40.23
CA LEU A 294 -0.09 -24.29 39.23
C LEU A 294 0.91 -24.66 38.13
N VAL A 295 2.11 -25.12 38.51
CA VAL A 295 3.13 -25.57 37.56
C VAL A 295 2.66 -26.77 36.75
N GLY A 296 1.98 -27.73 37.39
CA GLY A 296 1.37 -28.87 36.71
C GLY A 296 0.35 -28.44 35.64
N SER A 297 -0.54 -27.50 35.98
CA SER A 297 -1.51 -26.95 35.03
C SER A 297 -0.83 -26.23 33.86
N ILE A 298 0.14 -25.35 34.13
CA ILE A 298 0.91 -24.62 33.09
C ILE A 298 1.64 -25.62 32.17
N LYS A 299 2.22 -26.69 32.73
CA LYS A 299 2.91 -27.72 31.95
C LYS A 299 1.97 -28.50 31.02
N SER A 300 0.70 -28.63 31.37
CA SER A 300 -0.33 -29.29 30.55
C SER A 300 -1.10 -28.34 29.63
N PHE A 301 -0.81 -27.05 29.69
CA PHE A 301 -1.54 -26.02 28.96
C PHE A 301 -1.33 -26.16 27.44
N ASP A 302 -2.40 -25.95 26.68
CA ASP A 302 -2.40 -25.98 25.23
C ASP A 302 -3.23 -24.80 24.70
N TYR A 303 -2.53 -23.75 24.24
CA TYR A 303 -3.16 -22.52 23.74
C TYR A 303 -4.11 -22.78 22.56
N LYS A 304 -3.95 -23.90 21.83
CA LYS A 304 -4.83 -24.26 20.70
C LYS A 304 -6.23 -24.70 21.16
N LYS A 305 -6.39 -25.04 22.43
CA LYS A 305 -7.69 -25.44 22.99
C LYS A 305 -8.50 -24.25 23.49
N VAL A 306 -7.83 -23.15 23.83
CA VAL A 306 -8.47 -21.94 24.31
C VAL A 306 -9.48 -21.44 23.27
N SER A 307 -10.72 -21.24 23.71
CA SER A 307 -11.81 -20.75 22.88
C SER A 307 -11.75 -19.24 22.63
N HIS A 308 -12.40 -18.78 21.55
CA HIS A 308 -12.51 -17.35 21.22
C HIS A 308 -13.20 -16.54 22.34
N HIS A 309 -14.15 -17.15 23.05
CA HIS A 309 -14.79 -16.49 24.20
C HIS A 309 -13.78 -16.13 25.30
N ILE A 310 -12.84 -17.03 25.59
CA ILE A 310 -11.78 -16.78 26.57
C ILE A 310 -10.81 -15.72 26.08
N TYR A 311 -10.49 -15.70 24.78
CA TYR A 311 -9.72 -14.62 24.17
C TYR A 311 -10.37 -13.24 24.42
N LYS A 312 -11.66 -13.08 24.13
CA LYS A 312 -12.40 -11.82 24.39
C LYS A 312 -12.45 -11.44 25.89
N LEU A 313 -12.51 -12.42 26.78
CA LEU A 313 -12.41 -12.14 28.22
C LEU A 313 -11.00 -11.68 28.63
N LEU A 314 -9.95 -12.26 28.04
CA LEU A 314 -8.55 -11.85 28.27
C LEU A 314 -8.27 -10.46 27.73
N GLU A 315 -8.82 -10.11 26.57
CA GLU A 315 -8.73 -8.78 25.99
C GLU A 315 -9.10 -7.70 27.03
N SER A 316 -10.15 -7.93 27.83
CA SER A 316 -10.54 -6.99 28.89
C SER A 316 -9.49 -6.76 30.00
N TYR A 317 -8.51 -7.67 30.18
CA TYR A 317 -7.38 -7.48 31.10
C TYR A 317 -6.20 -6.73 30.48
N TYR A 318 -6.08 -6.71 29.15
CA TYR A 318 -4.92 -6.15 28.45
C TYR A 318 -5.22 -4.84 27.71
N THR A 319 -6.46 -4.60 27.26
CA THR A 319 -6.79 -3.49 26.35
C THR A 319 -7.90 -2.55 26.83
N SER A 320 -8.72 -2.94 27.81
CA SER A 320 -9.93 -2.19 28.17
C SER A 320 -9.72 -1.14 29.26
N ASP A 321 -10.15 0.10 28.99
CA ASP A 321 -10.43 1.14 29.99
C ASP A 321 -11.81 0.93 30.69
N GLU A 322 -12.66 0.07 30.14
CA GLU A 322 -13.95 -0.30 30.72
C GLU A 322 -13.78 -1.49 31.69
N VAL A 323 -14.13 -1.23 32.95
CA VAL A 323 -13.85 -2.08 34.12
C VAL A 323 -14.79 -3.28 34.16
N THR A 324 -14.47 -4.35 33.44
CA THR A 324 -15.05 -5.69 33.69
C THR A 324 -14.12 -6.54 34.53
N LEU A 325 -12.81 -6.43 34.33
CA LEU A 325 -11.76 -7.13 35.08
C LEU A 325 -10.57 -6.18 35.35
N HIS A 326 -9.78 -6.44 36.39
CA HIS A 326 -9.01 -5.40 37.12
C HIS A 326 -8.00 -4.59 36.25
N PRO A 327 -8.11 -3.26 36.13
CA PRO A 327 -7.31 -2.41 35.22
C PRO A 327 -5.84 -2.20 35.63
N GLU A 328 -5.34 -2.99 36.59
CA GLU A 328 -3.99 -2.83 37.17
C GLU A 328 -3.09 -4.04 36.89
N PHE A 329 -3.52 -4.96 36.01
CA PHE A 329 -2.75 -6.11 35.55
C PHE A 329 -1.67 -5.66 34.55
N THR A 330 -0.58 -5.11 35.07
CA THR A 330 0.50 -4.52 34.27
C THR A 330 1.86 -5.07 34.69
N GLU A 331 2.78 -5.13 33.74
CA GLU A 331 4.16 -5.56 33.97
C GLU A 331 4.85 -4.75 35.09
N GLU A 332 4.66 -3.43 35.08
CA GLU A 332 5.25 -2.50 36.06
C GLU A 332 4.84 -2.83 37.49
N ARG A 333 3.56 -3.17 37.71
CA ARG A 333 3.05 -3.50 39.04
C ARG A 333 3.52 -4.86 39.50
N LEU A 334 3.51 -5.85 38.62
CA LEU A 334 3.92 -7.22 38.95
C LEU A 334 5.42 -7.35 39.19
N THR A 335 6.23 -6.45 38.62
CA THR A 335 7.67 -6.37 38.90
C THR A 335 7.96 -6.18 40.40
N LYS A 336 7.07 -5.53 41.17
CA LYS A 336 7.23 -5.35 42.62
C LYS A 336 7.17 -6.65 43.42
N PHE A 337 6.64 -7.72 42.83
CA PHE A 337 6.51 -9.05 43.44
C PHE A 337 7.65 -10.01 43.02
N GLY A 338 8.62 -9.53 42.24
CA GLY A 338 9.83 -10.25 41.87
C GLY A 338 9.72 -11.06 40.57
N ASP A 339 10.85 -11.63 40.17
CA ASP A 339 11.04 -12.22 38.83
C ASP A 339 10.07 -13.36 38.51
N VAL A 340 9.64 -14.13 39.51
CA VAL A 340 8.68 -15.22 39.32
C VAL A 340 7.28 -14.71 38.98
N ALA A 341 6.83 -13.62 39.62
CA ALA A 341 5.55 -12.99 39.30
C ALA A 341 5.59 -12.36 37.89
N LEU A 342 6.71 -11.72 37.55
CA LEU A 342 6.94 -11.16 36.23
C LEU A 342 6.98 -12.23 35.13
N ALA A 343 7.62 -13.37 35.39
CA ALA A 343 7.66 -14.48 34.45
C ALA A 343 6.27 -15.09 34.19
N LEU A 344 5.45 -15.23 35.24
CA LEU A 344 4.06 -15.67 35.12
C LEU A 344 3.19 -14.68 34.32
N PHE A 345 3.39 -13.37 34.54
CA PHE A 345 2.74 -12.32 33.74
C PHE A 345 3.09 -12.43 32.27
N ARG A 346 4.40 -12.43 31.96
CA ARG A 346 4.89 -12.49 30.58
C ARG A 346 4.42 -13.75 29.87
N TRP A 347 4.33 -14.87 30.57
CA TRP A 347 3.75 -16.08 29.99
C TRP A 347 2.28 -15.91 29.61
N ALA A 348 1.46 -15.33 30.50
CA ALA A 348 0.06 -15.06 30.20
C ALA A 348 -0.07 -14.08 29.02
N ASP A 349 0.84 -13.13 28.90
CA ASP A 349 0.91 -12.14 27.82
C ASP A 349 1.34 -12.78 26.49
N SER A 350 2.35 -13.65 26.51
CA SER A 350 2.76 -14.47 25.36
C SER A 350 1.61 -15.35 24.87
N VAL A 351 0.86 -15.96 25.79
CA VAL A 351 -0.32 -16.76 25.43
C VAL A 351 -1.42 -15.87 24.83
N TYR A 352 -1.70 -14.71 25.43
CA TYR A 352 -2.66 -13.76 24.86
C TYR A 352 -2.25 -13.34 23.45
N THR A 353 -0.98 -13.02 23.23
CA THR A 353 -0.41 -12.69 21.91
C THR A 353 -0.63 -13.81 20.88
N LEU A 354 -0.44 -15.08 21.27
CA LEU A 354 -0.74 -16.23 20.41
C LEU A 354 -2.23 -16.34 20.06
N LEU A 355 -3.10 -15.99 20.99
CA LEU A 355 -4.55 -15.99 20.79
C LEU A 355 -4.97 -14.85 19.89
N THR A 356 -4.39 -13.65 20.01
CA THR A 356 -4.58 -12.54 19.08
C THR A 356 -4.21 -12.96 17.66
N VAL A 357 -3.00 -13.50 17.43
CA VAL A 357 -2.60 -13.99 16.10
C VAL A 357 -3.56 -15.06 15.55
N ARG A 358 -4.18 -15.85 16.43
CA ARG A 358 -5.12 -16.91 16.03
C ARG A 358 -6.53 -16.41 15.75
N PHE A 359 -6.98 -15.36 16.44
CA PHE A 359 -8.39 -14.97 16.48
C PHE A 359 -8.69 -13.57 15.91
N ASP A 360 -7.71 -12.67 15.76
CA ASP A 360 -7.94 -11.32 15.19
C ASP A 360 -8.36 -11.36 13.72
N ASP A 361 -7.82 -12.29 12.92
CA ASP A 361 -8.13 -12.38 11.49
C ASP A 361 -9.58 -12.87 11.19
N ILE A 362 -10.36 -13.23 12.21
CA ILE A 362 -11.75 -13.73 12.04
C ILE A 362 -12.78 -12.59 11.99
N GLU A 363 -12.43 -11.36 12.41
CA GLU A 363 -13.37 -10.23 12.37
C GLU A 363 -13.57 -9.68 10.95
N ASP A 364 -12.58 -9.79 10.04
CA ASP A 364 -12.71 -9.24 8.68
C ASP A 364 -13.60 -10.11 7.73
N ASP A 365 -13.82 -11.38 8.05
CA ASP A 365 -14.57 -12.31 7.18
C ASP A 365 -16.07 -12.46 7.56
N MET A 366 -16.51 -11.92 8.71
CA MET A 366 -17.90 -12.07 9.18
C MET A 366 -18.79 -10.85 8.95
N ASP A 367 -18.22 -9.71 8.52
CA ASP A 367 -18.98 -8.49 8.22
C ASP A 367 -19.39 -8.37 6.74
N GLU A 368 -19.02 -9.32 5.86
CA GLU A 368 -19.40 -9.29 4.43
C GLU A 368 -20.68 -10.08 4.06
N ASP A 369 -21.28 -10.85 4.99
CA ASP A 369 -22.44 -11.71 4.69
C ASP A 369 -23.81 -11.18 5.19
N ASP A 370 -23.87 -9.96 5.73
CA ASP A 370 -25.12 -9.33 6.18
C ASP A 370 -25.36 -7.93 5.52
N GLU A 371 -25.54 -7.88 4.19
CA GLU A 371 -26.35 -6.84 3.50
C GLU A 371 -27.20 -7.39 2.33
#